data_AF-A0A8H3EQ80-F1
#
_entry.id   AF-A0A8H3EQ80-F1
#
_cell.length_a   1.000
_cell.length_b   1.000
_cell.length_c   1.000
_cell.angle_alpha   90.00
_cell.angle_beta   90.00
_cell.angle_gamma   90.00
#
_symmetry.space_group_name_H-M   'P 1'
#
loop_
_entity.id
_entity.type
_entity.pdbx_description
1 polymer ?
#
loop_
_entity_poly.entity_id
_entity_poly.type
_entity_poly.pdbx_seq_one_letter_code
_entity_poly.pdbx_strand_id
1 'polypeptide(L)'
;MSSSSTISNSAQSATFLVLLQISSRGFTFIVNQILLRYLSPVLLGISQQLELFAISVLYFSRESLRVALQRQSVDYTPPADKSISAAKNANVISPSERLQELINLSYLPVILGPALATLFAWLYLTKASPESLDIPYLQLSLRLFCVAVVVELTVEPCFAFAAQKQNIRVRAAAETYATILRCVFTVASAIWASRNEVVLGALPFAFGQCTYAMGLWAVYYGYILTTKGEGISLLPKRLGSSKRVLSMFPRETLTLASSLYAQSGLKHILTQGDALLITLFADLPSQGVFALASNYGSLLARILFQPIEESSRSLFGRSLSRSSSPESSLKNQTKPTKDELRTVHTYLTTLLRFYSHLALFLLVLAPPLSKPLLSLVAGKNWRSSAAPRILAKYCYYLPLLAYNGLLEAFVSATASPAELQKQSVAMLVFSAIFAAAGYTLLGILERGVDGIIEANMCNMAARIAWSKTWVEQWWHEARLKMGAEGSNVPVLRIFNADTLPHPVTLAIAVGTWALIRQSLLDLSSTVKVFSGMANGNAFADTAIDIAVIGLIGLPMLSSIAWYEWETLVGPAIQKVSGFLGSKLSIARPDTEKKTI
;
A
#
# COMPACT_ATOMS: atom_id res chain seq x y z
N MET A 1 -19.86 30.69 -18.47
CA MET A 1 -18.92 29.57 -18.68
C MET A 1 -19.03 28.67 -17.46
N SER A 2 -19.64 27.51 -17.63
CA SER A 2 -20.40 26.78 -16.61
C SER A 2 -19.57 25.79 -15.79
N SER A 3 -19.92 25.62 -14.51
CA SER A 3 -19.40 24.63 -13.57
C SER A 3 -19.36 23.19 -14.11
N SER A 4 -20.20 22.87 -15.10
CA SER A 4 -20.25 21.58 -15.81
C SER A 4 -18.97 21.26 -16.61
N SER A 5 -18.32 22.27 -17.21
CA SER A 5 -17.04 22.07 -17.92
C SER A 5 -15.88 21.85 -16.96
N THR A 6 -15.93 22.44 -15.76
CA THR A 6 -14.88 22.27 -14.74
C THR A 6 -14.98 20.89 -14.06
N ILE A 7 -16.19 20.39 -13.82
CA ILE A 7 -16.42 19.06 -13.24
C ILE A 7 -16.08 17.96 -14.25
N SER A 8 -16.43 18.10 -15.53
CA SER A 8 -16.04 17.14 -16.57
C SER A 8 -14.53 17.13 -16.81
N ASN A 9 -13.87 18.29 -16.84
CA ASN A 9 -12.40 18.36 -16.91
C ASN A 9 -11.71 17.79 -15.66
N SER A 10 -12.29 17.97 -14.47
CA SER A 10 -11.78 17.40 -13.22
C SER A 10 -11.99 15.88 -13.16
N ALA A 11 -13.13 15.37 -13.63
CA ALA A 11 -13.42 13.95 -13.73
C ALA A 11 -12.51 13.28 -14.78
N GLN A 12 -12.33 13.91 -15.94
CA GLN A 12 -11.42 13.42 -16.98
C GLN A 12 -9.97 13.41 -16.51
N SER A 13 -9.54 14.42 -15.75
CA SER A 13 -8.22 14.45 -15.12
C SER A 13 -8.06 13.37 -14.05
N ALA A 14 -9.09 13.13 -13.22
CA ALA A 14 -9.08 12.07 -12.22
C ALA A 14 -9.03 10.67 -12.87
N THR A 15 -9.85 10.42 -13.89
CA THR A 15 -9.82 9.17 -14.67
C THR A 15 -8.48 8.98 -15.37
N PHE A 16 -7.90 10.02 -15.93
CA PHE A 16 -6.57 9.96 -16.55
C PHE A 16 -5.47 9.61 -15.53
N LEU A 17 -5.51 10.21 -14.33
CA LEU A 17 -4.57 9.90 -13.25
C LEU A 17 -4.73 8.47 -12.74
N VAL A 18 -5.97 7.99 -12.60
CA VAL A 18 -6.26 6.60 -12.21
C VAL A 18 -5.76 5.63 -13.29
N LEU A 19 -6.05 5.90 -14.57
CA LEU A 19 -5.60 5.07 -15.68
C LEU A 19 -4.07 5.07 -15.76
N LEU A 20 -3.42 6.23 -15.61
CA LEU A 20 -1.96 6.35 -15.60
C LEU A 20 -1.35 5.55 -14.44
N GLN A 21 -1.95 5.58 -13.25
CA GLN A 21 -1.48 4.78 -12.11
C GLN A 21 -1.65 3.28 -12.34
N ILE A 22 -2.78 2.85 -12.91
CA ILE A 22 -3.02 1.44 -13.24
C ILE A 22 -2.03 0.98 -14.32
N SER A 23 -1.87 1.76 -15.40
CA SER A 23 -0.93 1.45 -16.49
C SER A 23 0.51 1.42 -16.01
N SER A 24 0.95 2.38 -15.19
CA SER A 24 2.31 2.40 -14.63
C SER A 24 2.56 1.20 -13.70
N ARG A 25 1.62 0.88 -12.80
CA ARG A 25 1.73 -0.29 -11.92
C ARG A 25 1.69 -1.60 -12.70
N GLY A 26 0.84 -1.69 -13.72
CA GLY A 26 0.76 -2.82 -14.63
C GLY A 26 2.05 -3.03 -15.42
N PHE A 27 2.64 -1.95 -15.95
CA PHE A 27 3.94 -2.01 -16.63
C PHE A 27 5.04 -2.52 -15.70
N THR A 28 5.18 -1.93 -14.52
CA THR A 28 6.19 -2.38 -13.54
C THR A 28 5.98 -3.82 -13.13
N PHE A 29 4.72 -4.26 -12.97
CA PHE A 29 4.39 -5.66 -12.70
C PHE A 29 4.84 -6.60 -13.83
N ILE A 30 4.55 -6.26 -15.10
CA ILE A 30 4.97 -7.05 -16.27
C ILE A 30 6.50 -7.11 -16.38
N VAL A 31 7.20 -5.99 -16.19
CA VAL A 31 8.67 -5.98 -16.27
C VAL A 31 9.28 -6.80 -15.13
N ASN A 32 8.76 -6.67 -13.90
CA ASN A 32 9.17 -7.50 -12.78
C ASN A 32 8.85 -8.98 -13.01
N GLN A 33 7.76 -9.29 -13.71
CA GLN A 33 7.42 -10.66 -14.09
C GLN A 33 8.48 -11.30 -15.00
N ILE A 34 8.95 -10.54 -15.98
CA ILE A 34 10.00 -10.96 -16.89
C ILE A 34 11.30 -11.14 -16.10
N LEU A 35 11.64 -10.19 -15.22
CA LEU A 35 12.83 -10.26 -14.37
C LEU A 35 12.89 -11.57 -13.57
N LEU A 36 11.78 -11.96 -12.93
CA LEU A 36 11.69 -13.13 -12.06
C LEU A 36 11.96 -14.46 -12.78
N ARG A 37 11.83 -14.51 -14.12
CA ARG A 37 12.21 -15.69 -14.91
C ARG A 37 13.72 -15.91 -14.97
N TYR A 38 14.50 -14.86 -14.74
CA TYR A 38 15.96 -14.87 -14.77
C TYR A 38 16.59 -14.79 -13.36
N LEU A 39 15.78 -14.67 -12.31
CA LEU A 39 16.26 -14.57 -10.94
C LEU A 39 16.09 -15.88 -10.16
N SER A 40 17.07 -16.15 -9.30
CA SER A 40 16.96 -17.16 -8.25
C SER A 40 16.40 -16.53 -6.95
N PRO A 41 15.88 -17.35 -6.02
CA PRO A 41 15.50 -16.88 -4.69
C PRO A 41 16.61 -16.12 -3.96
N VAL A 42 17.86 -16.60 -4.09
CA VAL A 42 19.04 -15.97 -3.48
C VAL A 42 19.27 -14.55 -4.01
N LEU A 43 19.25 -14.38 -5.34
CA LEU A 43 19.45 -13.06 -5.96
C LEU A 43 18.31 -12.09 -5.62
N LEU A 44 17.07 -12.59 -5.55
CA LEU A 44 15.93 -11.77 -5.11
C LEU A 44 16.06 -11.37 -3.64
N GLY A 45 16.58 -12.25 -2.78
CA GLY A 45 16.89 -11.94 -1.39
C GLY A 45 17.91 -10.80 -1.26
N ILE A 46 19.03 -10.86 -2.00
CA ILE A 46 20.03 -9.77 -2.02
C ILE A 46 19.43 -8.46 -2.53
N SER A 47 18.61 -8.52 -3.58
CA SER A 47 17.92 -7.33 -4.09
C SER A 47 17.11 -6.64 -3.00
N GLN A 48 16.42 -7.40 -2.14
CA GLN A 48 15.63 -6.81 -1.04
C GLN A 48 16.52 -6.21 0.04
N GLN A 49 17.66 -6.82 0.36
CA GLN A 49 18.60 -6.25 1.32
C GLN A 49 19.22 -4.94 0.81
N LEU A 50 19.62 -4.89 -0.46
CA LEU A 50 20.16 -3.67 -1.09
C LEU A 50 19.10 -2.57 -1.21
N GLU A 51 17.84 -2.94 -1.48
CA GLU A 51 16.72 -2.01 -1.47
C GLU A 51 16.44 -1.46 -0.06
N LEU A 52 16.42 -2.32 0.97
CA LEU A 52 16.29 -1.91 2.38
C LEU A 52 17.43 -0.98 2.81
N PHE A 53 18.66 -1.27 2.38
CA PHE A 53 19.82 -0.40 2.56
C PHE A 53 19.56 1.00 1.97
N ALA A 54 19.19 1.06 0.68
CA ALA A 54 18.97 2.33 -0.02
C ALA A 54 17.85 3.16 0.63
N ILE A 55 16.71 2.52 0.90
CA ILE A 55 15.56 3.17 1.55
C ILE A 55 15.98 3.70 2.92
N SER A 56 16.73 2.94 3.71
CA SER A 56 17.16 3.37 5.05
C SER A 56 18.08 4.59 4.99
N VAL A 57 19.09 4.58 4.11
CA VAL A 57 20.01 5.73 3.96
C VAL A 57 19.25 6.98 3.51
N LEU A 58 18.37 6.85 2.50
CA LEU A 58 17.57 7.96 2.02
C LEU A 58 16.61 8.47 3.10
N TYR A 59 15.93 7.58 3.81
CA TYR A 59 14.96 7.96 4.84
C TYR A 59 15.61 8.76 5.97
N PHE A 60 16.70 8.23 6.54
CA PHE A 60 17.43 8.91 7.61
C PHE A 60 18.12 10.19 7.14
N SER A 61 18.53 10.30 5.87
CA SER A 61 19.18 11.53 5.38
C SER A 61 18.21 12.67 5.08
N ARG A 62 16.99 12.41 4.55
CA ARG A 62 16.14 13.48 3.98
C ARG A 62 14.71 13.57 4.47
N GLU A 63 14.12 12.52 5.03
CA GLU A 63 12.65 12.48 5.19
C GLU A 63 12.12 13.52 6.20
N SER A 64 12.76 13.61 7.37
CA SER A 64 12.43 14.61 8.40
C SER A 64 12.56 16.04 7.89
N LEU A 65 13.54 16.29 7.02
CA LEU A 65 13.76 17.59 6.38
C LEU A 65 12.68 17.89 5.35
N ARG A 66 12.31 16.94 4.48
CA ARG A 66 11.20 17.12 3.52
C ARG A 66 9.89 17.48 4.22
N VAL A 67 9.58 16.83 5.34
CA VAL A 67 8.38 17.15 6.14
C VAL A 67 8.47 18.53 6.77
N ALA A 68 9.64 18.91 7.32
CA ALA A 68 9.84 20.25 7.88
C ALA A 68 9.69 21.35 6.80
N LEU A 69 10.25 21.13 5.60
CA LEU A 69 10.16 22.06 4.47
C LEU A 69 8.71 22.26 3.98
N GLN A 70 7.89 21.20 3.96
CA GLN A 70 6.49 21.29 3.52
C GLN A 70 5.60 22.10 4.47
N ARG A 71 5.93 22.16 5.76
CA ARG A 71 5.16 22.92 6.77
C ARG A 71 5.40 24.44 6.71
N GLN A 72 6.34 24.90 5.89
CA GLN A 72 6.77 26.30 5.82
C GLN A 72 6.27 27.01 4.56
N SER A 73 5.03 26.74 4.13
CA SER A 73 4.45 27.28 2.90
C SER A 73 4.72 28.79 2.77
N VAL A 74 5.37 29.16 1.67
CA VAL A 74 5.56 30.55 1.26
C VAL A 74 4.44 30.86 0.28
N ASP A 75 3.59 31.85 0.59
CA ASP A 75 2.70 32.43 -0.42
C ASP A 75 3.58 33.13 -1.46
N TYR A 76 3.98 32.39 -2.49
CA TYR A 76 4.79 32.91 -3.58
C TYR A 76 3.90 33.76 -4.49
N THR A 77 4.08 35.08 -4.43
CA THR A 77 3.62 36.00 -5.47
C THR A 77 4.80 36.25 -6.43
N PRO A 78 4.61 36.08 -7.76
CA PRO A 78 5.65 36.43 -8.71
C PRO A 78 5.96 37.94 -8.60
N PRO A 79 7.22 38.36 -8.83
CA PRO A 79 7.58 39.76 -8.73
C PRO A 79 6.83 40.56 -9.82
N ALA A 80 5.83 41.32 -9.41
CA ALA A 80 5.27 42.39 -10.24
C ALA A 80 6.34 43.47 -10.42
N ASP A 81 6.33 44.08 -11.61
CA ASP A 81 7.32 45.04 -12.07
C ASP A 81 7.70 46.09 -11.03
N LYS A 82 9.00 46.42 -11.02
CA LYS A 82 9.61 47.47 -10.20
C LYS A 82 8.82 48.77 -10.31
N SER A 83 7.89 49.00 -9.40
CA SER A 83 7.42 50.35 -9.10
C SER A 83 6.90 50.46 -7.66
N ILE A 84 7.66 51.26 -6.91
CA ILE A 84 7.22 52.17 -5.85
C ILE A 84 6.91 51.56 -4.47
N SER A 85 7.71 52.07 -3.50
CA SER A 85 7.47 52.21 -2.06
C SER A 85 7.99 51.10 -1.12
N ALA A 86 9.32 51.16 -0.92
CA ALA A 86 10.01 50.58 0.22
C ALA A 86 9.60 51.30 1.53
N ALA A 87 8.65 50.72 2.26
CA ALA A 87 8.44 51.01 3.68
C ALA A 87 9.18 49.98 4.53
N LYS A 88 10.15 50.46 5.31
CA LYS A 88 10.93 49.72 6.32
C LYS A 88 10.02 48.96 7.29
N ASN A 89 9.92 47.65 7.15
CA ASN A 89 9.59 46.74 8.25
C ASN A 89 10.61 45.59 8.25
N ALA A 90 11.58 45.67 9.16
CA ALA A 90 12.79 44.85 9.21
C ALA A 90 12.59 43.37 9.64
N ASN A 91 11.37 42.83 9.55
CA ASN A 91 11.06 41.44 9.98
C ASN A 91 10.24 40.63 8.97
N VAL A 92 9.93 41.17 7.79
CA VAL A 92 9.27 40.39 6.73
C VAL A 92 10.35 39.81 5.82
N ILE A 93 10.68 38.53 6.02
CA ILE A 93 11.61 37.78 5.14
C ILE A 93 11.01 37.78 3.74
N SER A 94 11.78 38.22 2.73
CA SER A 94 11.29 38.23 1.35
C SER A 94 11.05 36.80 0.83
N PRO A 95 10.06 36.57 -0.05
CA PRO A 95 9.78 35.24 -0.60
C PRO A 95 11.00 34.56 -1.23
N SER A 96 11.88 35.35 -1.87
CA SER A 96 13.15 34.89 -2.45
C SER A 96 14.19 34.47 -1.40
N GLU A 97 14.26 35.17 -0.26
CA GLU A 97 15.16 34.78 0.83
C GLU A 97 14.67 33.50 1.51
N ARG A 98 13.36 33.35 1.70
CA ARG A 98 12.79 32.13 2.27
C ARG A 98 13.02 30.93 1.35
N LEU A 99 12.86 31.10 0.03
CA LEU A 99 13.21 30.06 -0.94
C LEU A 99 14.69 29.67 -0.86
N GLN A 100 15.58 30.64 -0.71
CA GLN A 100 17.00 30.39 -0.53
C GLN A 100 17.31 29.66 0.80
N GLU A 101 16.59 29.95 1.88
CA GLU A 101 16.72 29.21 3.15
C GLU A 101 16.34 27.73 2.99
N LEU A 102 15.26 27.46 2.26
CA LEU A 102 14.79 26.10 1.98
C LEU A 102 15.80 25.33 1.10
N ILE A 103 16.34 26.00 0.08
CA ILE A 103 17.42 25.45 -0.76
C ILE A 103 18.66 25.17 0.09
N ASN A 104 19.10 26.09 0.95
CA ASN A 104 20.24 25.85 1.84
C ASN A 104 20.01 24.62 2.72
N LEU A 105 18.83 24.49 3.34
CA LEU A 105 18.46 23.34 4.18
C LEU A 105 18.49 22.01 3.43
N SER A 106 18.12 22.00 2.15
CA SER A 106 18.14 20.80 1.31
C SER A 106 19.54 20.27 0.96
N TYR A 107 20.60 20.99 1.32
CA TYR A 107 21.98 20.49 1.25
C TYR A 107 22.39 19.66 2.48
N LEU A 108 21.65 19.71 3.59
CA LEU A 108 21.93 18.87 4.76
C LEU A 108 21.84 17.36 4.45
N PRO A 109 20.81 16.86 3.73
CA PRO A 109 20.78 15.47 3.28
C PRO A 109 21.94 15.11 2.36
N VAL A 110 22.40 16.04 1.51
CA VAL A 110 23.54 15.83 0.60
C VAL A 110 24.84 15.61 1.38
N ILE A 111 25.00 16.32 2.51
CA ILE A 111 26.18 16.22 3.38
C ILE A 111 26.09 14.98 4.29
N LEU A 112 24.92 14.73 4.89
CA LEU A 112 24.69 13.59 5.78
C LEU A 112 24.66 12.25 5.04
N GLY A 113 24.19 12.25 3.80
CA GLY A 113 24.01 11.09 2.93
C GLY A 113 25.23 10.19 2.82
N PRO A 114 26.40 10.70 2.38
CA PRO A 114 27.62 9.91 2.28
C PRO A 114 28.03 9.25 3.61
N ALA A 115 27.96 9.98 4.73
CA ALA A 115 28.31 9.43 6.04
C ALA A 115 27.37 8.28 6.44
N LEU A 116 26.06 8.45 6.23
CA LEU A 116 25.07 7.40 6.47
C LEU A 116 25.24 6.23 5.49
N ALA A 117 25.49 6.48 4.21
CA ALA A 117 25.74 5.44 3.22
C ALA A 117 26.94 4.57 3.61
N THR A 118 28.04 5.19 4.04
CA THR A 118 29.22 4.46 4.53
C THR A 118 28.92 3.68 5.80
N LEU A 119 28.23 4.28 6.78
CA LEU A 119 27.84 3.61 8.02
C LEU A 119 26.97 2.38 7.76
N PHE A 120 25.92 2.52 6.96
CA PHE A 120 25.01 1.41 6.64
C PHE A 120 25.69 0.36 5.75
N ALA A 121 26.62 0.74 4.86
CA ALA A 121 27.37 -0.22 4.06
C ALA A 121 28.34 -1.03 4.94
N TRP A 122 28.96 -0.38 5.93
CA TRP A 122 29.77 -1.06 6.93
C TRP A 122 28.92 -2.00 7.81
N LEU A 123 27.75 -1.57 8.28
CA LEU A 123 26.80 -2.43 8.99
C LEU A 123 26.35 -3.62 8.15
N TYR A 124 26.08 -3.40 6.86
CA TYR A 124 25.71 -4.45 5.93
C TYR A 124 26.81 -5.51 5.80
N LEU A 125 28.05 -5.10 5.52
CA LEU A 125 29.16 -6.03 5.34
C LEU A 125 29.55 -6.77 6.62
N THR A 126 29.37 -6.15 7.79
CA THR A 126 29.65 -6.79 9.09
C THR A 126 28.58 -7.77 9.54
N LYS A 127 27.34 -7.62 9.06
CA LYS A 127 26.20 -8.49 9.39
C LYS A 127 25.81 -9.45 8.26
N ALA A 128 26.41 -9.31 7.07
CA ALA A 128 26.15 -10.19 5.94
C ALA A 128 26.55 -11.64 6.27
N SER A 129 25.70 -12.59 5.88
CA SER A 129 26.03 -14.01 5.97
C SER A 129 27.17 -14.38 5.02
N PRO A 130 27.95 -15.43 5.31
CA PRO A 130 28.97 -15.93 4.39
C PRO A 130 28.42 -16.21 2.99
N GLU A 131 27.23 -16.81 2.91
CA GLU A 131 26.52 -17.07 1.64
C GLU A 131 26.22 -15.80 0.83
N SER A 132 25.96 -14.67 1.51
CA SER A 132 25.75 -13.39 0.84
C SER A 132 27.05 -12.91 0.22
N LEU A 133 28.14 -12.97 0.98
CA LEU A 133 29.46 -12.47 0.58
C LEU A 133 30.07 -13.23 -0.61
N ASP A 134 29.71 -14.49 -0.78
CA ASP A 134 30.14 -15.33 -1.91
C ASP A 134 29.44 -14.98 -3.24
N ILE A 135 28.40 -14.14 -3.21
CA ILE A 135 27.65 -13.78 -4.41
C ILE A 135 28.51 -12.90 -5.34
N PRO A 136 28.60 -13.25 -6.64
CA PRO A 136 29.37 -12.49 -7.61
C PRO A 136 29.01 -11.00 -7.59
N TYR A 137 30.05 -10.17 -7.54
CA TYR A 137 29.94 -8.71 -7.60
C TYR A 137 29.09 -8.05 -6.51
N LEU A 138 28.87 -8.70 -5.35
CA LEU A 138 28.10 -8.08 -4.25
C LEU A 138 28.72 -6.75 -3.80
N GLN A 139 30.02 -6.73 -3.52
CA GLN A 139 30.69 -5.51 -3.03
C GLN A 139 30.65 -4.37 -4.05
N LEU A 140 30.80 -4.70 -5.34
CA LEU A 140 30.67 -3.72 -6.42
C LEU A 140 29.23 -3.19 -6.50
N SER A 141 28.24 -4.07 -6.38
CA SER A 141 26.83 -3.70 -6.34
C SER A 141 26.53 -2.77 -5.16
N LEU A 142 27.03 -3.06 -3.96
CA LEU A 142 26.87 -2.22 -2.78
C LEU A 142 27.51 -0.82 -2.98
N ARG A 143 28.71 -0.75 -3.57
CA ARG A 143 29.36 0.53 -3.89
C ARG A 143 28.55 1.35 -4.89
N LEU A 144 28.02 0.70 -5.93
CA LEU A 144 27.14 1.34 -6.91
C LEU A 144 25.85 1.85 -6.26
N PHE A 145 25.26 1.09 -5.34
CA PHE A 145 24.12 1.54 -4.53
C PHE A 145 24.46 2.76 -3.68
N CYS A 146 25.64 2.80 -3.03
CA CYS A 146 26.10 3.98 -2.30
C CYS A 146 26.21 5.21 -3.20
N VAL A 147 26.82 5.05 -4.38
CA VAL A 147 26.93 6.13 -5.37
C VAL A 147 25.55 6.58 -5.84
N ALA A 148 24.66 5.65 -6.17
CA ALA A 148 23.30 5.96 -6.62
C ALA A 148 22.51 6.75 -5.57
N VAL A 149 22.58 6.35 -4.29
CA VAL A 149 21.92 7.08 -3.20
C VAL A 149 22.50 8.49 -3.03
N VAL A 150 23.82 8.66 -3.13
CA VAL A 150 24.44 10.00 -3.06
C VAL A 150 24.01 10.86 -4.25
N VAL A 151 24.00 10.32 -5.47
CA VAL A 151 23.49 11.01 -6.67
C VAL A 151 22.04 11.41 -6.49
N GLU A 152 21.20 10.52 -5.96
CA GLU A 152 19.80 10.81 -5.68
C GLU A 152 19.64 11.96 -4.67
N LEU A 153 20.49 12.03 -3.63
CA LEU A 153 20.44 13.11 -2.65
C LEU A 153 20.83 14.47 -3.25
N THR A 154 21.68 14.50 -4.30
CA THR A 154 21.99 15.77 -4.99
C THR A 154 20.78 16.41 -5.68
N VAL A 155 19.67 15.70 -5.80
CA VAL A 155 18.40 16.18 -6.36
C VAL A 155 17.59 16.99 -5.33
N GLU A 156 17.87 16.87 -4.02
CA GLU A 156 17.09 17.52 -2.96
C GLU A 156 16.91 19.04 -3.13
N PRO A 157 17.91 19.83 -3.56
CA PRO A 157 17.71 21.26 -3.83
C PRO A 157 16.72 21.55 -4.95
N CYS A 158 16.76 20.76 -6.02
CA CYS A 158 15.81 20.88 -7.13
C CYS A 158 14.41 20.44 -6.69
N PHE A 159 14.32 19.41 -5.84
CA PHE A 159 13.06 18.97 -5.24
C PHE A 159 12.44 20.05 -4.36
N ALA A 160 13.22 20.66 -3.46
CA ALA A 160 12.75 21.74 -2.59
C ALA A 160 12.20 22.91 -3.41
N PHE A 161 12.88 23.28 -4.49
CA PHE A 161 12.43 24.31 -5.43
C PHE A 161 11.10 23.93 -6.11
N ALA A 162 11.02 22.72 -6.68
CA ALA A 162 9.81 22.25 -7.35
C ALA A 162 8.61 22.11 -6.40
N ALA A 163 8.87 21.71 -5.14
CA ALA A 163 7.85 21.57 -4.10
C ALA A 163 7.24 22.92 -3.71
N GLN A 164 8.04 23.99 -3.63
CA GLN A 164 7.51 25.34 -3.34
C GLN A 164 6.62 25.87 -4.45
N LYS A 165 6.93 25.54 -5.71
CA LYS A 165 6.07 25.85 -6.86
C LYS A 165 4.80 25.00 -6.96
N GLN A 166 4.57 24.08 -6.02
CA GLN A 166 3.44 23.13 -6.01
C GLN A 166 3.31 22.37 -7.34
N ASN A 167 4.42 22.15 -8.05
CA ASN A 167 4.40 21.50 -9.36
C ASN A 167 4.42 19.97 -9.19
N ILE A 168 3.26 19.42 -8.81
CA ILE A 168 3.05 17.99 -8.59
C ILE A 168 3.38 17.18 -9.86
N ARG A 169 3.25 17.78 -11.05
CA ARG A 169 3.51 17.12 -12.34
C ARG A 169 4.99 16.75 -12.51
N VAL A 170 5.92 17.62 -12.12
CA VAL A 170 7.36 17.34 -12.22
C VAL A 170 7.74 16.18 -11.31
N ARG A 171 7.19 16.15 -10.08
CA ARG A 171 7.40 15.05 -9.14
C ARG A 171 6.86 13.73 -9.68
N ALA A 172 5.63 13.73 -10.19
CA ALA A 172 5.02 12.53 -10.77
C ALA A 172 5.82 12.03 -11.98
N ALA A 173 6.22 12.92 -12.88
CA ALA A 173 7.02 12.58 -14.05
C ALA A 173 8.38 12.00 -13.66
N ALA A 174 9.11 12.65 -12.74
CA ALA A 174 10.42 12.19 -12.29
C ALA A 174 10.37 10.77 -11.74
N GLU A 175 9.40 10.49 -10.85
CA GLU A 175 9.22 9.17 -10.24
C GLU A 175 8.87 8.10 -11.29
N THR A 176 7.96 8.42 -12.23
CA THR A 176 7.56 7.50 -13.28
C THR A 176 8.71 7.17 -14.23
N TYR A 177 9.43 8.18 -14.75
CA TYR A 177 10.55 7.96 -15.66
C TYR A 177 11.69 7.20 -14.98
N ALA A 178 12.07 7.58 -13.76
CA ALA A 178 13.12 6.90 -13.00
C ALA A 178 12.76 5.44 -12.74
N THR A 179 11.51 5.15 -12.36
CA THR A 179 11.04 3.78 -12.12
C THR A 179 11.07 2.95 -13.39
N ILE A 180 10.61 3.49 -14.52
CA ILE A 180 10.65 2.80 -15.81
C ILE A 180 12.10 2.48 -16.20
N LEU A 181 13.01 3.45 -16.10
CA LEU A 181 14.43 3.25 -16.38
C LEU A 181 15.04 2.16 -15.51
N ARG A 182 14.80 2.21 -14.20
CA ARG A 182 15.25 1.17 -13.25
C ARG A 182 14.82 -0.22 -13.71
N CYS A 183 13.53 -0.40 -13.99
CA CYS A 183 12.95 -1.68 -14.37
C CYS A 183 13.53 -2.17 -15.70
N VAL A 184 13.61 -1.31 -16.73
CA VAL A 184 14.14 -1.67 -18.05
C VAL A 184 15.61 -2.06 -17.96
N PHE A 185 16.46 -1.28 -17.29
CA PHE A 185 17.89 -1.57 -17.21
C PHE A 185 18.20 -2.78 -16.33
N THR A 186 17.44 -3.02 -15.26
CA THR A 186 17.56 -4.24 -14.45
C THR A 186 17.25 -5.48 -15.28
N VAL A 187 16.16 -5.46 -16.05
CA VAL A 187 15.77 -6.58 -16.90
C VAL A 187 16.70 -6.75 -18.09
N ALA A 188 17.07 -5.67 -18.77
CA ALA A 188 17.95 -5.72 -19.93
C ALA A 188 19.33 -6.31 -19.55
N SER A 189 19.90 -5.89 -18.42
CA SER A 189 21.16 -6.44 -17.93
C SER A 189 21.03 -7.91 -17.49
N ALA A 190 19.94 -8.30 -16.84
CA ALA A 190 19.68 -9.69 -16.49
C ALA A 190 19.50 -10.60 -17.73
N ILE A 191 18.76 -10.14 -18.75
CA ILE A 191 18.59 -10.87 -20.02
C ILE A 191 19.91 -10.96 -20.77
N TRP A 192 20.67 -9.87 -20.84
CA TRP A 192 21.98 -9.86 -21.50
C TRP A 192 22.94 -10.83 -20.82
N ALA A 193 22.99 -10.84 -19.49
CA ALA A 193 23.77 -11.79 -18.70
C ALA A 193 23.39 -13.25 -19.01
N SER A 194 22.09 -13.53 -19.00
CA SER A 194 21.57 -14.88 -19.29
C SER A 194 21.86 -15.33 -20.71
N ARG A 195 21.84 -14.44 -21.71
CA ARG A 195 22.11 -14.78 -23.12
C ARG A 195 23.58 -15.01 -23.42
N ASN A 196 24.47 -14.33 -22.68
CA ASN A 196 25.93 -14.45 -22.85
C ASN A 196 26.55 -15.41 -21.82
N GLU A 197 25.73 -16.12 -21.03
CA GLU A 197 26.17 -17.06 -19.98
C GLU A 197 27.10 -16.41 -18.93
N VAL A 198 26.96 -15.10 -18.71
CA VAL A 198 27.75 -14.35 -17.73
C VAL A 198 27.00 -14.29 -16.40
N VAL A 199 27.64 -14.68 -15.30
CA VAL A 199 27.07 -14.58 -13.95
C VAL A 199 27.29 -13.18 -13.39
N LEU A 200 26.30 -12.28 -13.56
CA LEU A 200 26.38 -10.90 -13.04
C LEU A 200 25.99 -10.77 -11.55
N GLY A 201 25.49 -11.83 -10.92
CA GLY A 201 25.09 -11.82 -9.51
C GLY A 201 24.12 -10.67 -9.20
N ALA A 202 24.50 -9.77 -8.29
CA ALA A 202 23.66 -8.65 -7.85
C ALA A 202 23.74 -7.38 -8.74
N LEU A 203 24.62 -7.34 -9.74
CA LEU A 203 24.84 -6.14 -10.57
C LEU A 203 23.61 -5.62 -11.32
N PRO A 204 22.70 -6.47 -11.85
CA PRO A 204 21.51 -5.97 -12.55
C PRO A 204 20.69 -4.99 -11.70
N PHE A 205 20.55 -5.27 -10.41
CA PHE A 205 19.83 -4.40 -9.47
C PHE A 205 20.58 -3.10 -9.22
N ALA A 206 21.91 -3.15 -9.16
CA ALA A 206 22.73 -1.95 -8.99
C ALA A 206 22.68 -1.04 -10.21
N PHE A 207 22.71 -1.59 -11.42
CA PHE A 207 22.49 -0.81 -12.65
C PHE A 207 21.09 -0.20 -12.71
N GLY A 208 20.08 -0.96 -12.28
CA GLY A 208 18.73 -0.42 -12.07
C GLY A 208 18.72 0.77 -11.12
N GLN A 209 19.35 0.66 -9.96
CA GLN A 209 19.35 1.76 -8.98
C GLN A 209 20.16 2.98 -9.44
N CYS A 210 21.27 2.78 -10.16
CA CYS A 210 22.02 3.88 -10.75
C CYS A 210 21.19 4.63 -11.80
N THR A 211 20.51 3.90 -12.69
CA THR A 211 19.66 4.50 -13.72
C THR A 211 18.41 5.17 -13.15
N TYR A 212 17.88 4.65 -12.03
CA TYR A 212 16.87 5.33 -11.22
C TYR A 212 17.35 6.72 -10.76
N ALA A 213 18.49 6.76 -10.07
CA ALA A 213 19.06 8.00 -9.53
C ALA A 213 19.38 9.01 -10.66
N MET A 214 19.94 8.52 -11.78
CA MET A 214 20.19 9.34 -12.97
C MET A 214 18.90 9.86 -13.61
N GLY A 215 17.84 9.06 -13.66
CA GLY A 215 16.53 9.47 -14.18
C GLY A 215 15.92 10.60 -13.36
N LEU A 216 15.95 10.48 -12.03
CA LEU A 216 15.55 11.57 -11.12
C LEU A 216 16.39 12.82 -11.38
N TRP A 217 17.71 12.67 -11.42
CA TRP A 217 18.63 13.77 -11.68
C TRP A 217 18.31 14.49 -12.99
N ALA A 218 18.15 13.75 -14.09
CA ALA A 218 17.88 14.31 -15.41
C ALA A 218 16.57 15.12 -15.46
N VAL A 219 15.48 14.60 -14.86
CA VAL A 219 14.18 15.29 -14.87
C VAL A 219 14.22 16.56 -14.03
N TYR A 220 14.75 16.49 -12.81
CA TYR A 220 14.78 17.65 -11.91
C TYR A 220 15.75 18.73 -12.38
N TYR A 221 16.96 18.38 -12.78
CA TYR A 221 17.90 19.36 -13.32
C TYR A 221 17.42 19.91 -14.68
N GLY A 222 16.82 19.08 -15.53
CA GLY A 222 16.16 19.52 -16.76
C GLY A 222 15.05 20.55 -16.49
N TYR A 223 14.20 20.31 -15.49
CA TYR A 223 13.17 21.26 -15.07
C TYR A 223 13.77 22.61 -14.62
N ILE A 224 14.84 22.58 -13.84
CA ILE A 224 15.54 23.79 -13.42
C ILE A 224 16.07 24.57 -14.64
N LEU A 225 16.63 23.90 -15.65
CA LEU A 225 17.15 24.56 -16.86
C LEU A 225 16.06 25.38 -17.55
N THR A 226 14.81 24.90 -17.56
CA THR A 226 13.66 25.62 -18.12
C THR A 226 13.21 26.82 -17.28
N THR A 227 13.64 26.91 -16.02
CA THR A 227 13.22 27.92 -15.04
C THR A 227 14.30 28.99 -14.77
N LYS A 228 15.42 28.95 -15.51
CA LYS A 228 16.60 29.83 -15.30
C LYS A 228 16.32 31.35 -15.40
N GLY A 229 15.15 31.78 -15.87
CA GLY A 229 14.77 33.19 -15.98
C GLY A 229 14.35 33.89 -14.67
N GLU A 230 14.20 33.16 -13.55
CA GLU A 230 13.56 33.69 -12.33
C GLU A 230 14.53 34.22 -11.25
N GLY A 231 15.83 34.32 -11.53
CA GLY A 231 16.80 34.99 -10.64
C GLY A 231 17.14 34.25 -9.33
N ILE A 232 16.90 32.94 -9.26
CA ILE A 232 17.08 32.12 -8.04
C ILE A 232 18.39 31.33 -8.12
N SER A 233 19.21 31.40 -7.07
CA SER A 233 20.45 30.64 -6.93
C SER A 233 20.16 29.28 -6.31
N LEU A 234 20.48 28.20 -7.02
CA LEU A 234 20.44 26.85 -6.44
C LEU A 234 21.59 26.58 -5.48
N LEU A 235 22.67 27.35 -5.56
CA LEU A 235 23.81 27.20 -4.67
C LEU A 235 23.51 27.77 -3.28
N PRO A 236 24.11 27.20 -2.22
CA PRO A 236 23.94 27.72 -0.87
C PRO A 236 24.41 29.17 -0.78
N LYS A 237 23.58 30.06 -0.22
CA LYS A 237 23.91 31.48 -0.06
C LYS A 237 23.78 31.89 1.41
N ARG A 238 24.78 32.62 1.93
CA ARG A 238 24.73 33.19 3.27
C ARG A 238 23.71 34.33 3.30
N LEU A 239 22.82 34.30 4.30
CA LEU A 239 21.77 35.27 4.51
C LEU A 239 22.05 35.93 5.87
N GLY A 240 22.52 37.18 5.88
CA GLY A 240 23.13 37.84 7.05
C GLY A 240 22.19 38.22 8.21
N SER A 241 21.47 37.27 8.83
CA SER A 241 20.62 37.51 10.01
C SER A 241 21.04 36.70 11.25
N SER A 242 20.89 37.31 12.42
CA SER A 242 21.29 36.80 13.74
C SER A 242 20.48 35.59 14.25
N LYS A 243 19.30 35.29 13.68
CA LYS A 243 18.47 34.13 14.09
C LYS A 243 18.83 32.82 13.36
N ARG A 244 19.91 32.79 12.57
CA ARG A 244 20.30 31.66 11.71
C ARG A 244 21.55 30.96 12.26
N VAL A 245 21.57 29.62 12.22
CA VAL A 245 22.78 28.82 12.44
C VAL A 245 23.66 28.94 11.19
N LEU A 246 24.97 29.19 11.38
CA LEU A 246 25.94 29.35 10.29
C LEU A 246 25.56 30.44 9.25
N SER A 247 24.70 31.39 9.60
CA SER A 247 24.11 32.38 8.66
C SER A 247 23.39 31.78 7.43
N MET A 248 23.08 30.48 7.46
CA MET A 248 22.51 29.73 6.33
C MET A 248 21.22 28.99 6.66
N PHE A 249 21.05 28.57 7.92
CA PHE A 249 19.95 27.69 8.34
C PHE A 249 19.06 28.37 9.39
N PRO A 250 17.74 28.45 9.20
CA PRO A 250 16.84 28.98 10.22
C PRO A 250 16.81 28.06 11.45
N ARG A 251 17.07 28.60 12.64
CA ARG A 251 17.09 27.83 13.91
C ARG A 251 15.78 27.09 14.15
N GLU A 252 14.64 27.75 13.95
CA GLU A 252 13.31 27.18 14.15
C GLU A 252 13.05 25.97 13.25
N THR A 253 13.55 25.99 12.01
CA THR A 253 13.40 24.88 11.06
C THR A 253 14.28 23.70 11.44
N LEU A 254 15.51 23.97 11.88
CA LEU A 254 16.42 22.94 12.35
C LEU A 254 15.92 22.27 13.63
N THR A 255 15.39 23.03 14.58
CA THR A 255 14.79 22.48 15.80
C THR A 255 13.58 21.62 15.48
N LEU A 256 12.73 22.05 14.55
CA LEU A 256 11.59 21.26 14.07
C LEU A 256 12.05 19.99 13.31
N ALA A 257 13.02 20.11 12.41
CA ALA A 257 13.55 18.96 11.68
C ALA A 257 14.21 17.95 12.63
N SER A 258 14.93 18.43 13.64
CA SER A 258 15.56 17.59 14.66
C SER A 258 14.54 16.86 15.54
N SER A 259 13.44 17.50 15.94
CA SER A 259 12.40 16.83 16.72
C SER A 259 11.65 15.79 15.87
N LEU A 260 11.40 16.12 14.59
CA LEU A 260 10.82 15.19 13.62
C LEU A 260 11.77 14.04 13.27
N TYR A 261 13.09 14.21 13.39
CA TYR A 261 14.07 13.18 13.06
C TYR A 261 13.90 11.92 13.92
N ALA A 262 13.83 12.08 15.25
CA ALA A 262 13.65 10.95 16.16
C ALA A 262 12.32 10.23 15.93
N GLN A 263 11.24 11.00 15.74
CA GLN A 263 9.91 10.46 15.46
C GLN A 263 9.88 9.71 14.12
N SER A 264 10.52 10.26 13.08
CA SER A 264 10.60 9.63 11.76
C SER A 264 11.47 8.38 11.80
N GLY A 265 12.59 8.40 12.52
CA GLY A 265 13.44 7.22 12.71
C GLY A 265 12.71 6.07 13.38
N LEU A 266 11.95 6.34 14.45
CA LEU A 266 11.08 5.34 15.06
C LEU A 266 10.05 4.82 14.05
N LYS A 267 9.38 5.72 13.32
CA LYS A 267 8.41 5.35 12.29
C LYS A 267 9.04 4.47 11.19
N HIS A 268 10.27 4.73 10.78
CA HIS A 268 11.00 3.92 9.80
C HIS A 268 11.18 2.49 10.29
N ILE A 269 11.65 2.32 11.52
CA ILE A 269 11.84 1.01 12.14
C ILE A 269 10.51 0.26 12.23
N LEU A 270 9.42 0.95 12.63
CA LEU A 270 8.09 0.34 12.66
C LEU A 270 7.59 -0.06 11.26
N THR A 271 7.85 0.77 10.25
CA THR A 271 7.33 0.55 8.89
C THR A 271 8.13 -0.53 8.16
N GLN A 272 9.45 -0.56 8.36
CA GLN A 272 10.36 -1.56 7.79
C GLN A 272 10.57 -2.77 8.72
N GLY A 273 9.76 -2.90 9.78
CA GLY A 273 9.89 -3.95 10.78
C GLY A 273 9.90 -5.36 10.17
N ASP A 274 9.00 -5.63 9.23
CA ASP A 274 8.95 -6.89 8.49
C ASP A 274 10.25 -7.18 7.75
N ALA A 275 10.75 -6.20 6.97
CA ALA A 275 11.96 -6.34 6.19
C ALA A 275 13.19 -6.52 7.09
N LEU A 276 13.23 -5.82 8.24
CA LEU A 276 14.29 -5.96 9.24
C LEU A 276 14.25 -7.34 9.90
N LEU A 277 13.09 -7.82 10.35
CA LEU A 277 12.96 -9.17 10.94
C LEU A 277 13.36 -10.26 9.95
N ILE A 278 12.93 -10.17 8.69
CA ILE A 278 13.33 -11.11 7.64
C ILE A 278 14.84 -11.07 7.42
N THR A 279 15.43 -9.88 7.32
CA THR A 279 16.87 -9.73 7.07
C THR A 279 17.72 -10.27 8.22
N LEU A 280 17.24 -10.13 9.46
CA LEU A 280 17.97 -10.53 10.67
C LEU A 280 17.83 -12.03 11.00
N PHE A 281 16.68 -12.64 10.69
CA PHE A 281 16.35 -13.98 11.18
C PHE A 281 16.10 -15.04 10.09
N ALA A 282 15.99 -14.66 8.81
CA ALA A 282 15.79 -15.61 7.72
C ALA A 282 17.03 -15.76 6.84
N ASP A 283 17.27 -16.98 6.37
CA ASP A 283 18.31 -17.30 5.38
C ASP A 283 18.03 -16.62 4.03
N LEU A 284 19.06 -16.41 3.23
CA LEU A 284 18.97 -15.59 2.02
C LEU A 284 17.96 -16.09 0.96
N PRO A 285 17.89 -17.40 0.63
CA PRO A 285 16.83 -17.94 -0.24
C PRO A 285 15.42 -17.66 0.29
N SER A 286 15.23 -17.82 1.60
CA SER A 286 13.97 -17.57 2.30
C SER A 286 13.52 -16.11 2.21
N GLN A 287 14.44 -15.15 2.27
CA GLN A 287 14.12 -13.73 2.07
C GLN A 287 13.54 -13.48 0.66
N GLY A 288 14.16 -14.05 -0.37
CA GLY A 288 13.66 -13.96 -1.74
C GLY A 288 12.32 -14.66 -1.93
N VAL A 289 12.13 -15.84 -1.33
CA VAL A 289 10.85 -16.56 -1.34
C VAL A 289 9.74 -15.71 -0.70
N PHE A 290 10.01 -15.09 0.45
CA PHE A 290 9.05 -14.19 1.10
C PHE A 290 8.74 -12.99 0.23
N ALA A 291 9.76 -12.34 -0.34
CA ALA A 291 9.60 -11.17 -1.19
C ALA A 291 8.73 -11.46 -2.41
N LEU A 292 8.95 -12.61 -3.04
CA LEU A 292 8.11 -13.11 -4.13
C LEU A 292 6.66 -13.30 -3.68
N ALA A 293 6.45 -14.06 -2.60
CA ALA A 293 5.13 -14.38 -2.09
C ALA A 293 4.36 -13.13 -1.63
N SER A 294 5.03 -12.18 -0.98
CA SER A 294 4.44 -10.90 -0.58
C SER A 294 4.08 -10.04 -1.80
N ASN A 295 4.91 -10.04 -2.85
CA ASN A 295 4.63 -9.28 -4.06
C ASN A 295 3.41 -9.80 -4.84
N TYR A 296 3.25 -11.11 -5.00
CA TYR A 296 2.05 -11.67 -5.64
C TYR A 296 0.85 -11.69 -4.69
N GLY A 297 1.07 -12.11 -3.45
CA GLY A 297 0.04 -12.23 -2.44
C GLY A 297 -0.67 -10.90 -2.18
N SER A 298 0.07 -9.80 -2.09
CA SER A 298 -0.53 -8.47 -1.90
C SER A 298 -1.18 -7.87 -3.16
N LEU A 299 -1.10 -8.52 -4.33
CA LEU A 299 -1.68 -7.97 -5.57
C LEU A 299 -3.20 -7.77 -5.44
N LEU A 300 -3.90 -8.74 -4.84
CA LEU A 300 -5.34 -8.62 -4.59
C LEU A 300 -5.63 -7.45 -3.64
N ALA A 301 -4.83 -7.28 -2.58
CA ALA A 301 -4.97 -6.16 -1.67
C ALA A 301 -4.76 -4.81 -2.37
N ARG A 302 -3.79 -4.72 -3.30
CA ARG A 302 -3.48 -3.49 -4.05
C ARG A 302 -4.52 -3.15 -5.11
N ILE A 303 -5.05 -4.15 -5.81
CA ILE A 303 -5.98 -3.93 -6.94
C ILE A 303 -7.43 -3.79 -6.46
N LEU A 304 -7.81 -4.55 -5.42
CA LEU A 304 -9.20 -4.61 -4.97
C LEU A 304 -9.40 -3.91 -3.62
N PHE A 305 -8.65 -4.29 -2.57
CA PHE A 305 -8.94 -3.81 -1.21
C PHE A 305 -8.59 -2.33 -1.04
N GLN A 306 -7.43 -1.87 -1.54
CA GLN A 306 -6.98 -0.48 -1.41
C GLN A 306 -7.97 0.52 -2.04
N PRO A 307 -8.45 0.37 -3.29
CA PRO A 307 -9.45 1.28 -3.85
C PRO A 307 -10.77 1.29 -3.10
N ILE A 308 -11.24 0.12 -2.63
CA ILE A 308 -12.46 0.03 -1.81
C ILE A 308 -12.26 0.75 -0.48
N GLU A 309 -11.11 0.59 0.16
CA GLU A 309 -10.74 1.25 1.41
C GLU A 309 -10.73 2.78 1.26
N GLU A 310 -10.10 3.30 0.21
CA GLU A 310 -10.05 4.74 -0.07
C GLU A 310 -11.44 5.32 -0.35
N SER A 311 -12.24 4.60 -1.16
CA SER A 311 -13.63 4.96 -1.44
C SER A 311 -14.49 4.95 -0.17
N SER A 312 -14.29 3.95 0.69
CA SER A 312 -15.00 3.82 1.98
C SER A 312 -14.68 4.98 2.90
N ARG A 313 -13.40 5.35 3.02
CA ARG A 313 -12.97 6.49 3.84
C ARG A 313 -13.63 7.81 3.40
N SER A 314 -13.71 8.03 2.08
CA SER A 314 -14.40 9.21 1.53
C SER A 314 -15.90 9.20 1.83
N LEU A 315 -16.58 8.05 1.66
CA LEU A 315 -18.00 7.90 1.96
C LEU A 315 -18.27 8.14 3.46
N PHE A 316 -17.54 7.47 4.34
CA PHE A 316 -17.69 7.63 5.79
C PHE A 316 -17.42 9.07 6.22
N GLY A 317 -16.38 9.71 5.70
CA GLY A 317 -16.07 11.11 6.00
C GLY A 317 -17.23 12.03 5.59
N ARG A 318 -17.74 11.88 4.36
CA ARG A 318 -18.83 12.75 3.87
C ARG A 318 -20.15 12.53 4.63
N SER A 319 -20.48 11.29 4.95
CA SER A 319 -21.75 10.93 5.58
C SER A 319 -21.76 11.09 7.10
N LEU A 320 -20.60 10.99 7.77
CA LEU A 320 -20.52 10.96 9.23
C LEU A 320 -19.77 12.15 9.85
N SER A 321 -18.95 12.88 9.08
CA SER A 321 -18.06 13.94 9.62
C SER A 321 -18.39 15.36 9.18
N ARG A 322 -19.59 15.60 8.62
CA ARG A 322 -20.01 16.87 7.97
C ARG A 322 -19.63 18.13 8.77
N SER A 323 -18.48 18.69 8.39
CA SER A 323 -17.92 19.98 8.78
C SER A 323 -17.37 20.62 7.50
N SER A 324 -18.23 21.09 6.60
CA SER A 324 -17.82 21.97 5.48
C SER A 324 -19.03 22.37 4.63
N SER A 325 -19.69 23.43 5.05
CA SER A 325 -20.26 24.42 4.13
C SER A 325 -19.80 25.77 4.64
N PRO A 326 -19.03 26.56 3.87
CA PRO A 326 -18.39 27.79 4.34
C PRO A 326 -19.36 28.99 4.45
N GLU A 327 -20.66 28.77 4.69
CA GLU A 327 -21.66 29.85 4.77
C GLU A 327 -22.69 29.74 5.92
N SER A 328 -22.48 28.88 6.92
CA SER A 328 -23.34 28.92 8.12
C SER A 328 -22.53 28.89 9.40
N SER A 329 -22.26 30.10 9.90
CA SER A 329 -22.20 30.50 11.31
C SER A 329 -22.10 29.39 12.37
N LEU A 330 -20.93 29.34 13.02
CA LEU A 330 -20.71 29.14 14.47
C LEU A 330 -21.91 28.58 15.27
N LYS A 331 -21.95 27.23 15.48
CA LYS A 331 -22.09 26.54 16.79
C LYS A 331 -22.61 25.10 16.73
N ASN A 332 -23.08 24.58 15.60
CA ASN A 332 -23.59 23.21 15.55
C ASN A 332 -22.71 22.32 14.67
N GLN A 333 -21.92 21.44 15.29
CA GLN A 333 -21.55 20.17 14.64
C GLN A 333 -22.86 19.46 14.31
N THR A 334 -23.31 19.53 13.06
CA THR A 334 -24.50 18.82 12.60
C THR A 334 -24.26 17.33 12.77
N LYS A 335 -24.93 16.74 13.76
CA LYS A 335 -24.92 15.29 14.03
C LYS A 335 -25.35 14.52 12.78
N PRO A 336 -24.86 13.28 12.58
CA PRO A 336 -25.26 12.47 11.44
C PRO A 336 -26.76 12.17 11.48
N THR A 337 -27.42 12.28 10.33
CA THR A 337 -28.86 12.02 10.19
C THR A 337 -29.14 10.52 10.24
N LYS A 338 -30.35 10.14 10.67
CA LYS A 338 -30.81 8.73 10.68
C LYS A 338 -30.62 8.01 9.34
N ASP A 339 -30.92 8.68 8.22
CA ASP A 339 -30.80 8.10 6.89
C ASP A 339 -29.34 7.97 6.43
N GLU A 340 -28.47 8.88 6.84
CA GLU A 340 -27.02 8.80 6.61
C GLU A 340 -26.44 7.59 7.37
N LEU A 341 -26.83 7.39 8.63
CA LEU A 341 -26.42 6.21 9.40
C LEU A 341 -26.97 4.90 8.82
N ARG A 342 -28.22 4.87 8.36
CA ARG A 342 -28.75 3.68 7.67
C ARG A 342 -27.99 3.37 6.38
N THR A 343 -27.65 4.41 5.61
CA THR A 343 -26.87 4.25 4.38
C THR A 343 -25.48 3.69 4.68
N VAL A 344 -24.78 4.24 5.68
CA VAL A 344 -23.46 3.75 6.09
C VAL A 344 -23.54 2.34 6.66
N HIS A 345 -24.57 2.02 7.44
CA HIS A 345 -24.78 0.67 7.97
C HIS A 345 -24.94 -0.35 6.84
N THR A 346 -25.84 -0.10 5.90
CA THR A 346 -26.07 -0.97 4.75
C THR A 346 -24.80 -1.12 3.92
N TYR A 347 -24.08 -0.03 3.65
CA TYR A 347 -22.82 -0.07 2.90
C TYR A 347 -21.75 -0.92 3.60
N LEU A 348 -21.49 -0.65 4.88
CA LEU A 348 -20.47 -1.36 5.67
C LEU A 348 -20.80 -2.84 5.83
N THR A 349 -22.05 -3.18 6.16
CA THR A 349 -22.50 -4.58 6.30
C THR A 349 -22.46 -5.33 4.97
N THR A 350 -22.85 -4.69 3.87
CA THR A 350 -22.76 -5.28 2.52
C THR A 350 -21.32 -5.56 2.13
N LEU A 351 -20.39 -4.62 2.39
CA LEU A 351 -18.96 -4.82 2.11
C LEU A 351 -18.34 -5.89 3.01
N LEU A 352 -18.66 -5.91 4.30
CA LEU A 352 -18.19 -6.96 5.22
C LEU A 352 -18.66 -8.33 4.75
N ARG A 353 -19.94 -8.44 4.34
CA ARG A 353 -20.49 -9.67 3.78
C ARG A 353 -19.81 -10.07 2.48
N PHE A 354 -19.59 -9.13 1.56
CA PHE A 354 -18.82 -9.37 0.35
C PHE A 354 -17.42 -9.90 0.66
N TYR A 355 -16.70 -9.27 1.60
CA TYR A 355 -15.38 -9.72 2.04
C TYR A 355 -15.41 -11.09 2.70
N SER A 356 -16.46 -11.44 3.45
CA SER A 356 -16.60 -12.79 3.99
C SER A 356 -16.77 -13.85 2.91
N HIS A 357 -17.54 -13.57 1.86
CA HIS A 357 -17.71 -14.50 0.75
C HIS A 357 -16.42 -14.64 -0.06
N LEU A 358 -15.76 -13.51 -0.33
CA LEU A 358 -14.46 -13.50 -0.98
C LEU A 358 -13.41 -14.25 -0.13
N ALA A 359 -13.45 -14.12 1.19
CA ALA A 359 -12.58 -14.86 2.09
C ALA A 359 -12.79 -16.36 1.94
N LEU A 360 -14.03 -16.87 1.87
CA LEU A 360 -14.26 -18.30 1.62
C LEU A 360 -13.66 -18.77 0.30
N PHE A 361 -13.87 -18.01 -0.77
CA PHE A 361 -13.26 -18.30 -2.06
C PHE A 361 -11.73 -18.38 -1.95
N LEU A 362 -11.10 -17.38 -1.31
CA LEU A 362 -9.66 -17.34 -1.14
C LEU A 362 -9.16 -18.50 -0.28
N LEU A 363 -9.81 -18.81 0.83
CA LEU A 363 -9.39 -19.87 1.76
C LEU A 363 -9.49 -21.27 1.15
N VAL A 364 -10.48 -21.50 0.28
CA VAL A 364 -10.71 -22.80 -0.36
C VAL A 364 -9.86 -22.97 -1.61
N LEU A 365 -9.84 -21.98 -2.52
CA LEU A 365 -9.30 -22.13 -3.87
C LEU A 365 -7.89 -21.56 -4.03
N ALA A 366 -7.54 -20.48 -3.32
CA ALA A 366 -6.24 -19.82 -3.56
C ALA A 366 -5.03 -20.64 -3.06
N PRO A 367 -5.03 -21.28 -1.87
CA PRO A 367 -3.95 -22.15 -1.43
C PRO A 367 -3.61 -23.29 -2.40
N PRO A 368 -4.56 -24.11 -2.90
CA PRO A 368 -4.23 -25.16 -3.86
C PRO A 368 -3.80 -24.58 -5.22
N LEU A 369 -4.28 -23.39 -5.61
CA LEU A 369 -3.85 -22.70 -6.83
C LEU A 369 -2.45 -22.08 -6.75
N SER A 370 -1.89 -21.87 -5.56
CA SER A 370 -0.59 -21.21 -5.37
C SER A 370 0.54 -21.84 -6.20
N LYS A 371 0.65 -23.17 -6.21
CA LYS A 371 1.68 -23.92 -6.93
C LYS A 371 1.51 -23.87 -8.44
N PRO A 372 0.35 -24.20 -9.04
CA PRO A 372 0.17 -24.10 -10.47
C PRO A 372 0.26 -22.65 -10.97
N LEU A 373 -0.34 -21.69 -10.26
CA LEU A 373 -0.29 -20.27 -10.60
C LEU A 373 1.15 -19.76 -10.61
N LEU A 374 1.94 -20.08 -9.58
CA LEU A 374 3.33 -19.63 -9.50
C LEU A 374 4.19 -20.24 -10.63
N SER A 375 3.95 -21.49 -10.99
CA SER A 375 4.67 -22.13 -12.09
C SER A 375 4.36 -21.52 -13.46
N LEU A 376 3.12 -21.08 -13.68
CA LEU A 376 2.70 -20.38 -14.89
C LEU A 376 3.33 -18.98 -14.98
N VAL A 377 3.36 -18.29 -13.84
CA VAL A 377 3.68 -16.87 -13.77
C VAL A 377 5.20 -16.68 -13.61
N ALA A 378 5.80 -17.20 -12.54
CA ALA A 378 7.21 -16.99 -12.18
C ALA A 378 8.19 -18.02 -12.82
N GLY A 379 7.68 -19.16 -13.30
CA GLY A 379 8.49 -20.19 -13.97
C GLY A 379 8.96 -21.33 -13.07
N LYS A 380 9.66 -22.31 -13.67
CA LYS A 380 9.98 -23.62 -13.04
C LYS A 380 10.90 -23.50 -11.82
N ASN A 381 11.84 -22.55 -11.81
CA ASN A 381 12.81 -22.36 -10.73
C ASN A 381 12.14 -22.07 -9.37
N TRP A 382 10.93 -21.50 -9.40
CA TRP A 382 10.18 -21.17 -8.19
C TRP A 382 9.28 -22.33 -7.72
N ARG A 383 8.97 -23.30 -8.59
CA ARG A 383 8.08 -24.44 -8.29
C ARG A 383 8.68 -25.41 -7.29
N SER A 384 10.00 -25.61 -7.31
CA SER A 384 10.74 -26.49 -6.39
C SER A 384 11.14 -25.80 -5.07
N SER A 385 11.01 -24.47 -5.00
CA SER A 385 11.32 -23.70 -3.79
C SER A 385 10.18 -23.75 -2.75
N ALA A 386 10.37 -23.12 -1.59
CA ALA A 386 9.31 -22.92 -0.61
C ALA A 386 8.21 -21.93 -1.07
N ALA A 387 8.38 -21.24 -2.20
CA ALA A 387 7.50 -20.15 -2.63
C ALA A 387 6.02 -20.52 -2.81
N PRO A 388 5.63 -21.67 -3.40
CA PRO A 388 4.23 -22.08 -3.43
C PRO A 388 3.60 -22.18 -2.04
N ARG A 389 4.33 -22.76 -1.08
CA ARG A 389 3.85 -22.91 0.31
C ARG A 389 3.66 -21.55 0.99
N ILE A 390 4.64 -20.66 0.84
CA ILE A 390 4.58 -19.32 1.44
C ILE A 390 3.48 -18.48 0.78
N LEU A 391 3.30 -18.58 -0.55
CA LEU A 391 2.20 -17.93 -1.26
C LEU A 391 0.83 -18.47 -0.81
N ALA A 392 0.70 -19.79 -0.63
CA ALA A 392 -0.51 -20.40 -0.07
C ALA A 392 -0.82 -19.87 1.33
N LYS A 393 0.21 -19.70 2.18
CA LYS A 393 0.03 -19.10 3.51
C LYS A 393 -0.41 -17.65 3.44
N TYR A 394 0.14 -16.88 2.50
CA TYR A 394 -0.29 -15.50 2.27
C TYR A 394 -1.78 -15.42 1.90
N CYS A 395 -2.34 -16.43 1.22
CA CYS A 395 -3.78 -16.48 0.95
C CYS A 395 -4.64 -16.51 2.23
N TYR A 396 -4.14 -17.11 3.32
CA TYR A 396 -4.81 -17.05 4.63
C TYR A 396 -4.72 -15.67 5.29
N TYR A 397 -3.72 -14.86 4.93
CA TYR A 397 -3.53 -13.50 5.42
C TYR A 397 -4.46 -12.48 4.74
N LEU A 398 -4.85 -12.71 3.48
CA LEU A 398 -5.68 -11.80 2.69
C LEU A 398 -7.03 -11.42 3.32
N PRO A 399 -7.82 -12.34 3.91
CA PRO A 399 -9.04 -11.97 4.61
C PRO A 399 -8.79 -10.97 5.75
N LEU A 400 -7.70 -11.14 6.51
CA LEU A 400 -7.36 -10.23 7.60
C LEU A 400 -7.05 -8.82 7.07
N LEU A 401 -6.30 -8.71 5.98
CA LEU A 401 -6.04 -7.43 5.31
C LEU A 401 -7.35 -6.75 4.87
N ALA A 402 -8.29 -7.50 4.30
CA ALA A 402 -9.57 -6.97 3.84
C ALA A 402 -10.40 -6.36 4.99
N TYR A 403 -10.57 -7.11 6.09
CA TYR A 403 -11.30 -6.62 7.26
C TYR A 403 -10.57 -5.45 7.93
N ASN A 404 -9.25 -5.55 8.10
CA ASN A 404 -8.47 -4.50 8.73
C ASN A 404 -8.59 -3.17 7.98
N GLY A 405 -8.39 -3.17 6.66
CA GLY A 405 -8.47 -1.96 5.83
C GLY A 405 -9.84 -1.28 5.95
N LEU A 406 -10.94 -2.03 5.83
CA LEU A 406 -12.29 -1.46 5.89
C LEU A 406 -12.62 -0.87 7.27
N LEU A 407 -12.26 -1.55 8.36
CA LEU A 407 -12.50 -1.05 9.71
C LEU A 407 -11.64 0.17 10.02
N GLU A 408 -10.37 0.16 9.62
CA GLU A 408 -9.49 1.33 9.81
C GLU A 408 -9.89 2.52 8.93
N ALA A 409 -10.46 2.29 7.75
CA ALA A 409 -11.06 3.35 6.96
C ALA A 409 -12.21 4.05 7.70
N PHE A 410 -13.04 3.29 8.41
CA PHE A 410 -14.10 3.84 9.25
C PHE A 410 -13.52 4.65 10.42
N VAL A 411 -12.59 4.07 11.18
CA VAL A 411 -11.92 4.75 12.30
C VAL A 411 -11.29 6.06 11.81
N SER A 412 -10.50 5.99 10.74
CA SER A 412 -9.76 7.16 10.21
C SER A 412 -10.68 8.27 9.71
N ALA A 413 -11.88 7.93 9.23
CA ALA A 413 -12.84 8.89 8.70
C ALA A 413 -13.73 9.54 9.78
N THR A 414 -13.86 8.91 10.95
CA THR A 414 -14.85 9.31 11.98
C THR A 414 -14.21 9.73 13.30
N ALA A 415 -12.98 9.28 13.58
CA ALA A 415 -12.27 9.59 14.81
C ALA A 415 -11.87 11.07 14.89
N SER A 416 -12.01 11.65 16.06
CA SER A 416 -11.49 12.98 16.39
C SER A 416 -9.96 12.98 16.45
N PRO A 417 -9.29 14.16 16.40
CA PRO A 417 -7.84 14.24 16.51
C PRO A 417 -7.25 13.56 17.76
N ALA A 418 -7.96 13.63 18.89
CA ALA A 418 -7.53 12.97 20.14
C ALA A 418 -7.66 11.44 20.06
N GLU A 419 -8.69 10.94 19.38
CA GLU A 419 -8.88 9.49 19.15
C GLU A 419 -7.89 8.95 18.12
N LEU A 420 -7.54 9.72 17.09
CA LEU A 420 -6.46 9.38 16.14
C LEU A 420 -5.09 9.31 16.83
N GLN A 421 -4.85 10.13 17.86
CA GLN A 421 -3.66 9.99 18.71
C GLN A 421 -3.69 8.68 19.51
N LYS A 422 -4.83 8.32 20.12
CA LYS A 422 -5.00 7.01 20.78
C LYS A 422 -4.79 5.84 19.83
N GLN A 423 -5.31 5.93 18.60
CA GLN A 423 -5.07 4.96 17.54
C GLN A 423 -3.58 4.85 17.22
N SER A 424 -2.87 5.98 17.09
CA SER A 424 -1.43 5.99 16.81
C SER A 424 -0.62 5.29 17.91
N VAL A 425 -1.00 5.48 19.18
CA VAL A 425 -0.39 4.75 20.32
C VAL A 425 -0.75 3.26 20.26
N ALA A 426 -1.99 2.89 19.95
CA ALA A 426 -2.38 1.50 19.79
C ALA A 426 -1.58 0.82 18.65
N MET A 427 -1.33 1.52 17.53
CA MET A 427 -0.51 1.02 16.43
C MET A 427 0.95 0.76 16.84
N LEU A 428 1.50 1.57 17.75
CA LEU A 428 2.82 1.31 18.34
C LEU A 428 2.82 0.02 19.16
N VAL A 429 1.77 -0.22 19.95
CA VAL A 429 1.60 -1.47 20.71
C VAL A 429 1.46 -2.68 19.77
N PHE A 430 0.66 -2.59 18.72
CA PHE A 430 0.52 -3.67 17.74
C PHE A 430 1.84 -3.97 17.01
N SER A 431 2.64 -2.94 16.74
CA SER A 431 3.99 -3.12 16.18
C SER A 431 4.93 -3.84 17.16
N ALA A 432 4.81 -3.59 18.47
CA ALA A 432 5.54 -4.34 19.49
C ALA A 432 5.07 -5.80 19.58
N ILE A 433 3.75 -6.06 19.48
CA ILE A 433 3.19 -7.42 19.41
C ILE A 433 3.73 -8.14 18.18
N PHE A 434 3.76 -7.47 17.02
CA PHE A 434 4.33 -8.02 15.80
C PHE A 434 5.82 -8.38 15.97
N ALA A 435 6.62 -7.48 16.54
CA ALA A 435 8.04 -7.73 16.80
C ALA A 435 8.25 -8.91 17.77
N ALA A 436 7.45 -8.99 18.83
CA ALA A 436 7.50 -10.10 19.79
C ALA A 436 7.07 -11.43 19.17
N ALA A 437 6.00 -11.43 18.37
CA ALA A 437 5.53 -12.60 17.62
C ALA A 437 6.58 -13.05 16.61
N GLY A 438 7.18 -12.11 15.86
CA GLY A 438 8.26 -12.38 14.92
C GLY A 438 9.48 -12.99 15.62
N TYR A 439 9.98 -12.36 16.68
CA TYR A 439 11.11 -12.89 17.45
C TYR A 439 10.83 -14.31 17.99
N THR A 440 9.62 -14.56 18.50
CA THR A 440 9.24 -15.87 19.03
C THR A 440 9.13 -16.92 17.91
N LEU A 441 8.44 -16.61 16.82
CA LEU A 441 8.17 -17.55 15.73
C LEU A 441 9.43 -17.85 14.91
N LEU A 442 10.29 -16.86 14.69
CA LEU A 442 11.50 -17.00 13.88
C LEU A 442 12.71 -17.42 14.72
N GLY A 443 12.91 -16.77 15.87
CA GLY A 443 14.11 -16.95 16.68
C GLY A 443 14.04 -18.10 17.69
N ILE A 444 12.87 -18.35 18.28
CA ILE A 444 12.71 -19.41 19.31
C ILE A 444 12.13 -20.68 18.70
N LEU A 445 11.05 -20.55 17.91
CA LEU A 445 10.34 -21.69 17.34
C LEU A 445 10.89 -22.13 15.98
N GLU A 446 11.89 -21.41 15.45
CA GLU A 446 12.60 -21.68 14.19
C GLU A 446 11.65 -21.99 13.01
N ARG A 447 10.48 -21.33 12.96
CA ARG A 447 9.49 -21.55 11.90
C ARG A 447 9.92 -20.93 10.56
N GLY A 448 11.08 -20.28 10.49
CA GLY A 448 11.60 -19.64 9.27
C GLY A 448 10.61 -18.63 8.66
N VAL A 449 10.54 -18.58 7.34
CA VAL A 449 9.66 -17.67 6.57
C VAL A 449 8.19 -17.81 6.92
N ASP A 450 7.78 -19.04 7.23
CA ASP A 450 6.42 -19.36 7.62
C ASP A 450 5.99 -18.54 8.87
N GLY A 451 6.92 -18.33 9.81
CA GLY A 451 6.69 -17.53 11.02
C GLY A 451 6.44 -16.05 10.77
N ILE A 452 6.91 -15.48 9.65
CA ILE A 452 6.79 -14.05 9.35
C ILE A 452 5.35 -13.71 8.93
N ILE A 453 4.77 -14.55 8.07
CA ILE A 453 3.36 -14.41 7.67
C ILE A 453 2.46 -14.62 8.90
N GLU A 454 2.78 -15.61 9.74
CA GLU A 454 2.03 -15.87 10.96
C GLU A 454 2.11 -14.69 11.96
N ALA A 455 3.28 -14.09 12.14
CA ALA A 455 3.45 -12.87 12.94
C ALA A 455 2.59 -11.71 12.40
N ASN A 456 2.55 -11.54 11.08
CA ASN A 456 1.70 -10.55 10.41
C ASN A 456 0.21 -10.84 10.60
N MET A 457 -0.19 -12.11 10.54
CA MET A 457 -1.57 -12.50 10.84
C MET A 457 -1.95 -12.18 12.29
N CYS A 458 -1.06 -12.45 13.27
CA CYS A 458 -1.26 -12.06 14.67
C CYS A 458 -1.42 -10.55 14.83
N ASN A 459 -0.57 -9.77 14.17
CA ASN A 459 -0.64 -8.31 14.17
C ASN A 459 -1.98 -7.80 13.59
N MET A 460 -2.39 -8.29 12.42
CA MET A 460 -3.67 -7.89 11.83
C MET A 460 -4.86 -8.33 12.67
N ALA A 461 -4.83 -9.50 13.30
CA ALA A 461 -5.90 -9.94 14.19
C ALA A 461 -6.06 -9.00 15.39
N ALA A 462 -4.95 -8.56 16.01
CA ALA A 462 -4.98 -7.57 17.09
C ALA A 462 -5.55 -6.23 16.63
N ARG A 463 -5.13 -5.75 15.45
CA ARG A 463 -5.63 -4.50 14.84
C ARG A 463 -7.13 -4.58 14.52
N ILE A 464 -7.59 -5.71 13.99
CA ILE A 464 -9.01 -5.95 13.71
C ILE A 464 -9.81 -5.96 15.01
N ALA A 465 -9.34 -6.66 16.04
CA ALA A 465 -10.03 -6.71 17.34
C ALA A 465 -10.22 -5.31 17.93
N TRP A 466 -9.16 -4.49 17.93
CA TRP A 466 -9.22 -3.12 18.41
C TRP A 466 -10.15 -2.24 17.56
N SER A 467 -10.00 -2.28 16.23
CA SER A 467 -10.80 -1.45 15.32
C SER A 467 -12.27 -1.85 15.41
N LYS A 468 -12.57 -3.15 15.52
CA LYS A 468 -13.92 -3.67 15.75
C LYS A 468 -14.53 -3.07 17.00
N THR A 469 -13.82 -3.18 18.14
CA THR A 469 -14.34 -2.66 19.41
C THR A 469 -14.60 -1.17 19.35
N TRP A 470 -13.73 -0.42 18.68
CA TRP A 470 -13.88 1.02 18.53
C TRP A 470 -15.09 1.37 17.66
N VAL A 471 -15.25 0.71 16.50
CA VAL A 471 -16.37 0.95 15.58
C VAL A 471 -17.71 0.61 16.24
N GLU A 472 -17.79 -0.51 16.96
CA GLU A 472 -19.02 -0.91 17.67
C GLU A 472 -19.37 0.07 18.80
N GLN A 473 -18.37 0.55 19.56
CA GLN A 473 -18.56 1.56 20.60
C GLN A 473 -19.01 2.90 20.02
N TRP A 474 -18.34 3.38 18.98
CA TRP A 474 -18.70 4.61 18.28
C TRP A 474 -20.13 4.54 17.74
N TRP A 475 -20.51 3.40 17.14
CA TRP A 475 -21.86 3.20 16.60
C TRP A 475 -22.92 3.22 17.71
N HIS A 476 -22.63 2.58 18.83
CA HIS A 476 -23.50 2.57 19.99
C HIS A 476 -23.72 3.99 20.53
N GLU A 477 -22.64 4.78 20.69
CA GLU A 477 -22.73 6.17 21.11
C GLU A 477 -23.49 7.05 20.13
N ALA A 478 -23.27 6.87 18.82
CA ALA A 478 -23.99 7.60 17.78
C ALA A 478 -25.50 7.36 17.87
N ARG A 479 -25.91 6.10 18.12
CA ARG A 479 -27.32 5.74 18.32
C ARG A 479 -27.90 6.35 19.60
N LEU A 480 -27.19 6.29 20.71
CA LEU A 480 -27.64 6.90 21.97
C LEU A 480 -27.83 8.41 21.84
N LYS A 481 -26.93 9.10 21.12
CA LYS A 481 -26.99 10.56 20.88
C LYS A 481 -28.21 11.00 20.05
N MET A 482 -28.89 10.08 19.36
CA MET A 482 -30.12 10.33 18.59
C MET A 482 -31.42 10.04 19.38
N GLY A 483 -31.34 9.56 20.62
CA GLY A 483 -32.52 9.25 21.43
C GLY A 483 -33.49 8.27 20.75
N ALA A 484 -34.78 8.62 20.69
CA ALA A 484 -35.82 7.77 20.12
C ALA A 484 -35.61 7.43 18.63
N GLU A 485 -34.96 8.31 17.86
CA GLU A 485 -34.65 8.05 16.46
C GLU A 485 -33.56 6.98 16.28
N GLY A 486 -32.62 6.90 17.24
CA GLY A 486 -31.53 5.94 17.24
C GLY A 486 -31.97 4.50 17.48
N SER A 487 -33.11 4.29 18.18
CA SER A 487 -33.73 2.98 18.34
C SER A 487 -34.14 2.36 16.99
N ASN A 488 -34.47 3.19 16.01
CA ASN A 488 -34.84 2.79 14.65
C ASN A 488 -33.65 2.61 13.70
N VAL A 489 -32.42 2.89 14.15
CA VAL A 489 -31.19 2.58 13.43
C VAL A 489 -30.72 1.19 13.85
N PRO A 490 -30.34 0.31 12.90
CA PRO A 490 -29.88 -1.02 13.23
C PRO A 490 -28.62 -1.01 14.11
N VAL A 491 -28.50 -2.01 14.98
CA VAL A 491 -27.27 -2.25 15.73
C VAL A 491 -26.19 -2.67 14.74
N LEU A 492 -24.99 -2.12 14.86
CA LEU A 492 -23.83 -2.61 14.12
C LEU A 492 -23.06 -3.58 15.01
N ARG A 493 -22.94 -4.83 14.57
CA ARG A 493 -22.05 -5.84 15.16
C ARG A 493 -21.22 -6.44 14.04
N ILE A 494 -19.91 -6.39 14.20
CA ILE A 494 -18.95 -6.94 13.25
C ILE A 494 -18.74 -8.42 13.58
N PHE A 495 -18.68 -9.29 12.58
CA PHE A 495 -18.63 -10.75 12.73
C PHE A 495 -19.88 -11.35 13.38
N ASN A 496 -21.05 -10.82 13.02
CA ASN A 496 -22.36 -11.40 13.36
C ASN A 496 -23.02 -12.04 12.12
N ALA A 497 -24.18 -12.67 12.30
CA ALA A 497 -24.95 -13.32 11.24
C ALA A 497 -25.24 -12.41 10.02
N ASP A 498 -25.34 -11.09 10.20
CA ASP A 498 -25.56 -10.13 9.11
C ASP A 498 -24.32 -9.91 8.23
N THR A 499 -23.14 -10.20 8.77
CA THR A 499 -21.85 -9.95 8.12
C THR A 499 -21.14 -11.23 7.68
N LEU A 500 -21.36 -12.34 8.37
CA LEU A 500 -20.72 -13.61 8.06
C LEU A 500 -21.57 -14.43 7.07
N PRO A 501 -20.96 -15.36 6.32
CA PRO A 501 -21.69 -16.24 5.41
C PRO A 501 -22.58 -17.20 6.21
N HIS A 502 -23.66 -17.66 5.60
CA HIS A 502 -24.55 -18.60 6.25
C HIS A 502 -23.82 -19.90 6.64
N PRO A 503 -24.16 -20.58 7.76
CA PRO A 503 -23.50 -21.83 8.16
C PRO A 503 -23.48 -22.92 7.08
N VAL A 504 -24.52 -22.98 6.23
CA VAL A 504 -24.57 -23.89 5.08
C VAL A 504 -23.52 -23.52 4.03
N THR A 505 -23.36 -22.22 3.72
CA THR A 505 -22.30 -21.70 2.86
C THR A 505 -20.91 -22.09 3.38
N LEU A 506 -20.71 -22.02 4.70
CA LEU A 506 -19.48 -22.48 5.35
C LEU A 506 -19.28 -23.99 5.22
N ALA A 507 -20.33 -24.80 5.43
CA ALA A 507 -20.26 -26.25 5.30
C ALA A 507 -19.93 -26.68 3.87
N ILE A 508 -20.54 -26.04 2.86
CA ILE A 508 -20.22 -26.25 1.44
C ILE A 508 -18.75 -25.93 1.18
N ALA A 509 -18.27 -24.76 1.63
CA ALA A 509 -16.88 -24.35 1.45
C ALA A 509 -15.88 -25.35 2.07
N VAL A 510 -16.15 -25.83 3.29
CA VAL A 510 -15.31 -26.85 3.96
C VAL A 510 -15.34 -28.18 3.20
N GLY A 511 -16.52 -28.62 2.75
CA GLY A 511 -16.69 -29.82 1.94
C GLY A 511 -15.91 -29.74 0.63
N THR A 512 -16.01 -28.63 -0.09
CA THR A 512 -15.24 -28.39 -1.32
C THR A 512 -13.75 -28.37 -1.06
N TRP A 513 -13.29 -27.70 -0.01
CA TRP A 513 -11.87 -27.71 0.36
C TRP A 513 -11.35 -29.13 0.62
N ALA A 514 -12.11 -29.94 1.35
CA ALA A 514 -11.76 -31.32 1.62
C ALA A 514 -11.67 -32.15 0.33
N LEU A 515 -12.66 -32.01 -0.57
CA LEU A 515 -12.70 -32.68 -1.86
C LEU A 515 -11.51 -32.29 -2.75
N ILE A 516 -11.23 -30.99 -2.91
CA ILE A 516 -10.08 -30.52 -3.70
C ILE A 516 -8.79 -31.09 -3.14
N ARG A 517 -8.61 -31.03 -1.82
CA ARG A 517 -7.40 -31.53 -1.17
C ARG A 517 -7.24 -33.04 -1.38
N GLN A 518 -8.31 -33.81 -1.22
CA GLN A 518 -8.28 -35.25 -1.44
C GLN A 518 -7.99 -35.59 -2.90
N SER A 519 -8.68 -34.96 -3.86
CA SER A 519 -8.45 -35.17 -5.30
C SER A 519 -7.02 -34.84 -5.72
N LEU A 520 -6.42 -33.75 -5.21
CA LEU A 520 -5.02 -33.41 -5.50
C LEU A 520 -4.04 -34.43 -4.88
N LEU A 521 -4.34 -34.99 -3.71
CA LEU A 521 -3.52 -36.04 -3.10
C LEU A 521 -3.56 -37.33 -3.93
N ASP A 522 -4.77 -37.76 -4.33
CA ASP A 522 -4.99 -38.97 -5.15
C ASP A 522 -4.38 -38.84 -6.56
N LEU A 523 -4.44 -37.64 -7.13
CA LEU A 523 -3.80 -37.36 -8.40
C LEU A 523 -2.27 -37.39 -8.27
N SER A 524 -1.72 -36.83 -7.18
CA SER A 524 -0.28 -36.83 -6.95
C SER A 524 0.30 -38.22 -6.72
N SER A 525 -0.46 -39.13 -6.09
CA SER A 525 -0.04 -40.52 -5.91
C SER A 525 -0.09 -41.28 -7.23
N THR A 526 -1.13 -41.07 -8.04
CA THR A 526 -1.28 -41.67 -9.37
C THR A 526 -0.20 -41.18 -10.34
N VAL A 527 0.06 -39.87 -10.41
CA VAL A 527 1.10 -39.29 -11.27
C VAL A 527 2.49 -39.73 -10.85
N LYS A 528 2.78 -39.93 -9.56
CA LYS A 528 4.06 -40.51 -9.11
C LYS A 528 4.28 -41.95 -9.58
N VAL A 529 3.21 -42.75 -9.66
CA VAL A 529 3.27 -44.12 -10.20
C VAL A 529 3.57 -44.11 -11.71
N PHE A 530 2.95 -43.20 -12.46
CA PHE A 530 3.15 -43.10 -13.92
C PHE A 530 4.43 -42.35 -14.34
N SER A 531 4.86 -41.33 -13.60
CA SER A 531 6.09 -40.55 -13.88
C SER A 531 7.36 -41.33 -13.57
N GLY A 532 7.29 -42.39 -12.76
CA GLY A 532 8.34 -43.40 -12.66
C GLY A 532 8.59 -44.16 -13.97
N MET A 533 7.70 -44.05 -14.96
CA MET A 533 7.80 -44.71 -16.27
C MET A 533 8.00 -43.75 -17.45
N ALA A 534 7.85 -42.42 -17.28
CA ALA A 534 8.01 -41.45 -18.36
C ALA A 534 8.48 -40.08 -17.86
N ASN A 535 9.44 -39.47 -18.58
CA ASN A 535 9.93 -38.11 -18.35
C ASN A 535 8.75 -37.10 -18.33
N GLY A 536 8.28 -36.75 -17.12
CA GLY A 536 7.05 -35.98 -16.90
C GLY A 536 7.13 -34.54 -17.41
N ASN A 537 6.15 -34.13 -18.22
CA ASN A 537 5.98 -32.77 -18.68
C ASN A 537 5.29 -31.91 -17.61
N ALA A 538 6.06 -31.09 -16.88
CA ALA A 538 5.55 -30.20 -15.82
C ALA A 538 4.39 -29.25 -16.24
N PHE A 539 4.22 -29.01 -17.54
CA PHE A 539 3.10 -28.24 -18.08
C PHE A 539 1.78 -29.03 -18.02
N ALA A 540 1.82 -30.33 -18.31
CA ALA A 540 0.67 -31.22 -18.21
C ALA A 540 0.20 -31.32 -16.75
N ASP A 541 1.13 -31.50 -15.81
CA ASP A 541 0.80 -31.54 -14.36
C ASP A 541 0.10 -30.25 -13.91
N THR A 542 0.57 -29.09 -14.37
CA THR A 542 -0.01 -27.79 -14.03
C THR A 542 -1.40 -27.61 -14.62
N ALA A 543 -1.62 -28.07 -15.86
CA ALA A 543 -2.93 -28.02 -16.51
C ALA A 543 -3.95 -28.94 -15.82
N ILE A 544 -3.52 -30.12 -15.38
CA ILE A 544 -4.40 -31.06 -14.66
C ILE A 544 -4.74 -30.51 -13.27
N ASP A 545 -3.77 -29.97 -12.52
CA ASP A 545 -4.03 -29.32 -11.22
C ASP A 545 -5.10 -28.21 -11.36
N ILE A 546 -4.98 -27.35 -12.39
CA ILE A 546 -5.94 -26.28 -12.66
C ILE A 546 -7.32 -26.85 -13.05
N ALA A 547 -7.36 -27.89 -13.89
CA ALA A 547 -8.60 -28.52 -14.32
C ALA A 547 -9.36 -29.15 -13.15
N VAL A 548 -8.68 -29.88 -12.25
CA VAL A 548 -9.28 -30.48 -11.05
C VAL A 548 -9.83 -29.41 -10.11
N ILE A 549 -9.05 -28.35 -9.86
CA ILE A 549 -9.50 -27.24 -9.01
C ILE A 549 -10.70 -26.51 -9.65
N GLY A 550 -10.68 -26.31 -10.96
CA GLY A 550 -11.79 -25.70 -11.69
C GLY A 550 -13.06 -26.56 -11.65
N LEU A 551 -12.94 -27.86 -11.90
CA LEU A 551 -14.06 -28.81 -11.95
C LEU A 551 -14.77 -28.95 -10.60
N ILE A 552 -14.02 -28.87 -9.49
CA ILE A 552 -14.58 -28.99 -8.14
C ILE A 552 -14.96 -27.61 -7.57
N GLY A 553 -14.20 -26.56 -7.88
CA GLY A 553 -14.38 -25.21 -7.36
C GLY A 553 -15.50 -24.40 -8.03
N LEU A 554 -15.75 -24.59 -9.34
CA LEU A 554 -16.84 -23.90 -10.04
C LEU A 554 -18.24 -24.31 -9.53
N PRO A 555 -18.54 -25.60 -9.29
CA PRO A 555 -19.79 -26.02 -8.67
C PRO A 555 -20.00 -25.48 -7.25
N MET A 556 -18.92 -25.28 -6.47
CA MET A 556 -18.99 -24.62 -5.17
C MET A 556 -19.48 -23.17 -5.33
N LEU A 557 -18.87 -22.41 -6.24
CA LEU A 557 -19.24 -21.03 -6.50
C LEU A 557 -20.70 -20.91 -6.96
N SER A 558 -21.15 -21.81 -7.84
CA SER A 558 -22.55 -21.83 -8.27
C SER A 558 -23.50 -22.22 -7.13
N SER A 559 -23.13 -23.17 -6.28
CA SER A 559 -23.95 -23.62 -5.14
C SER A 559 -24.06 -22.56 -4.05
N ILE A 560 -22.96 -21.87 -3.75
CA ILE A 560 -22.94 -20.73 -2.81
C ILE A 560 -23.77 -19.57 -3.37
N ALA A 561 -23.57 -19.20 -4.64
CA ALA A 561 -24.32 -18.13 -5.28
C ALA A 561 -25.83 -18.44 -5.36
N TRP A 562 -26.19 -19.68 -5.70
CA TRP A 562 -27.57 -20.16 -5.74
C TRP A 562 -28.22 -20.11 -4.35
N TYR A 563 -27.55 -20.66 -3.34
CA TYR A 563 -28.09 -20.72 -1.98
C TYR A 563 -28.30 -19.32 -1.39
N GLU A 564 -27.31 -18.43 -1.53
CA GLU A 564 -27.43 -17.05 -1.06
C GLU A 564 -28.51 -16.27 -1.83
N TRP A 565 -28.68 -16.54 -3.13
CA TRP A 565 -29.78 -15.98 -3.91
C TRP A 565 -31.14 -16.46 -3.38
N GLU A 566 -31.35 -17.76 -3.21
CA GLU A 566 -32.61 -18.33 -2.73
C GLU A 566 -32.95 -17.97 -1.28
N THR A 567 -31.96 -17.85 -0.40
CA THR A 567 -32.21 -17.61 1.03
C THR A 567 -32.28 -16.13 1.39
N LEU A 568 -31.52 -15.27 0.72
CA LEU A 568 -31.33 -13.89 1.16
C LEU A 568 -31.84 -12.85 0.16
N VAL A 569 -31.72 -13.10 -1.15
CA VAL A 569 -32.10 -12.12 -2.18
C VAL A 569 -33.53 -12.35 -2.68
N GLY A 570 -33.88 -13.58 -3.05
CA GLY A 570 -35.21 -13.95 -3.54
C GLY A 570 -36.34 -13.61 -2.57
N PRO A 571 -36.26 -13.98 -1.28
CA PRO A 571 -37.29 -13.67 -0.29
C PRO A 571 -37.36 -12.17 0.03
N ALA A 572 -36.24 -11.44 -0.05
CA ALA A 572 -36.21 -9.99 0.14
C ALA A 572 -36.92 -9.26 -1.03
N ILE A 573 -36.67 -9.69 -2.27
CA ILE A 573 -37.34 -9.17 -3.47
C ILE A 573 -38.84 -9.51 -3.43
N GLN A 574 -39.23 -10.72 -3.03
CA GLN A 574 -40.63 -11.11 -2.87
C GLN A 574 -41.34 -10.34 -1.76
N LYS A 575 -40.67 -10.02 -0.65
CA LYS A 575 -41.23 -9.15 0.40
C LYS A 575 -41.43 -7.72 -0.09
N VAL A 576 -40.51 -7.20 -0.90
CA VAL A 576 -40.62 -5.86 -1.51
C VAL A 576 -41.74 -5.82 -2.56
N SER A 577 -41.86 -6.85 -3.41
CA SER A 577 -42.93 -6.94 -4.41
C SER A 577 -44.30 -7.18 -3.75
N GLY A 578 -44.37 -7.96 -2.68
CA GLY A 578 -45.59 -8.17 -1.88
C GLY A 578 -46.03 -6.92 -1.13
N PHE A 579 -45.08 -6.12 -0.63
CA PHE A 579 -45.35 -4.83 0.02
C PHE A 579 -45.81 -3.74 -0.95
N LEU A 580 -45.26 -3.73 -2.17
CA LEU A 580 -45.73 -2.87 -3.27
C LEU A 580 -47.12 -3.31 -3.76
N GLY A 581 -47.36 -4.61 -3.89
CA GLY A 581 -48.66 -5.18 -4.27
C GLY A 581 -49.77 -4.90 -3.24
N SER A 582 -49.46 -4.97 -1.94
CA SER A 582 -50.46 -4.69 -0.89
C SER A 582 -50.80 -3.20 -0.77
N LYS A 583 -49.83 -2.29 -0.96
CA LYS A 583 -50.11 -0.84 -1.00
C LYS A 583 -50.88 -0.39 -2.24
N LEU A 584 -50.69 -1.06 -3.39
CA LEU A 584 -51.48 -0.81 -4.60
C LEU A 584 -52.91 -1.37 -4.49
N SER A 585 -53.13 -2.43 -3.70
CA SER A 585 -54.47 -2.97 -3.45
C SER A 585 -55.32 -2.12 -2.48
N ILE A 586 -54.71 -1.32 -1.61
CA ILE A 586 -55.42 -0.44 -0.66
C ILE A 586 -55.77 0.93 -1.29
N ALA A 587 -55.26 1.23 -2.48
CA ALA A 587 -55.48 2.49 -3.20
C ALA A 587 -56.41 2.35 -4.43
N ARG A 588 -57.40 1.45 -4.39
CA ARG A 588 -58.54 1.50 -5.32
C ARG A 588 -59.70 2.24 -4.65
N PRO A 589 -60.02 3.49 -5.05
CA PRO A 589 -61.27 4.12 -4.65
C PRO A 589 -62.42 3.42 -5.39
N ASP A 590 -63.46 3.06 -4.63
CA ASP A 590 -64.77 2.70 -5.16
C ASP A 590 -65.37 3.94 -5.86
N THR A 591 -65.13 4.10 -7.15
CA THR A 591 -65.82 5.10 -7.97
C THR A 591 -66.44 4.44 -9.20
N GLU A 592 -67.75 4.29 -9.08
CA GLU A 592 -68.76 4.52 -10.11
C GLU A 592 -68.72 3.70 -11.41
N LYS A 593 -69.54 2.63 -11.39
CA LYS A 593 -70.37 2.27 -12.55
C LYS A 593 -71.39 3.39 -12.80
N LYS A 594 -71.18 4.20 -13.84
CA LYS A 594 -72.24 4.94 -14.54
C LYS A 594 -71.84 5.13 -16.01
N THR A 595 -72.65 4.54 -16.91
CA THR A 595 -73.19 5.11 -18.18
C THR A 595 -72.25 6.04 -18.98
N ILE A 596 -71.87 5.78 -20.23
CA ILE A 596 -72.57 5.32 -21.45
C ILE A 596 -71.58 4.55 -22.32
#